data_AF-A0A6N7ECK1-F1
#
_entry.id   AF-A0A6N7ECK1-F1
#
_cell.length_a   1.000
_cell.length_b   1.000
_cell.length_c   1.000
_cell.angle_alpha   90.00
_cell.angle_beta   90.00
_cell.angle_gamma   90.00
#
_symmetry.space_group_name_H-M   'P 1'
#
loop_
_entity.id
_entity.type
_entity.pdbx_description
1 polymer ?
#
loop_
_entity_poly.entity_id
_entity_poly.type
_entity_poly.pdbx_seq_one_letter_code
_entity_poly.pdbx_strand_id
1 'polypeptide(L)'
;ELSVDPAGQSGRLYAAARAAWLAGQASRARRLVDAAIPGAAEPGVRADMVRLRARIEWNTGSLPLAHRMIMDGAARVAPHDVDRAREMAMFGAAVASFGGSSGVDVDPVDLAFPDLATTARTRCFADLLLGLTRAAEEDWAAATPHLRGALTTTETLQDEDLDLLPNLGIAAMHLGDDGAVRHHHDLLLARARSTGAILMVVYSLVRKPFADVPGGRWRETESGMSEALQLVQASGHPGFAAMPLAWSTLLAALRGDGTFAERLARAEGTAATHPTGILGGAAADVVRWARGVESAAHPDVALRHLAAIEHGVVARMAATDRLEAAVRAGRADLAQQWVRDLEVYAAGVDQTWAVAAAAHGHALLAEGEDADRWFEQALVHHAGSTRAVDRARTELAYGEHLRRSRRRVDARAHLRAAAGIFEEIGAGPWLDRAAGELRASGETARRRATAAPVELTPQERQVATLVGEGLSNREVAAQLFLSPRTIDFHLRNVFTKLGVASRTELTRTLTSP
;
A
#
# COMPACT_ATOMS: atom_id res chain seq x y z
N GLU A 1 -37.75 -17.28 -6.36
CA GLU A 1 -39.16 -17.38 -5.93
C GLU A 1 -39.53 -18.85 -5.78
N LEU A 2 -40.59 -19.16 -5.03
CA LEU A 2 -41.06 -20.50 -4.59
C LEU A 2 -40.58 -20.99 -3.19
N SER A 3 -40.69 -20.12 -2.18
CA SER A 3 -40.98 -20.55 -0.81
C SER A 3 -42.38 -20.03 -0.48
N VAL A 4 -43.28 -20.89 -0.03
CA VAL A 4 -44.62 -20.50 0.46
C VAL A 4 -44.56 -19.90 1.87
N ASP A 5 -43.46 -20.15 2.59
CA ASP A 5 -43.15 -19.56 3.88
C ASP A 5 -42.34 -18.25 3.71
N PRO A 6 -42.84 -17.10 4.24
CA PRO A 6 -42.15 -15.81 4.22
C PRO A 6 -40.75 -15.83 4.87
N ALA A 7 -40.54 -16.63 5.93
CA ALA A 7 -39.23 -16.73 6.58
C ALA A 7 -38.23 -17.47 5.67
N GLY A 8 -38.65 -18.60 5.09
CA GLY A 8 -37.89 -19.32 4.07
C GLY A 8 -37.62 -18.51 2.78
N GLN A 9 -38.47 -17.55 2.43
CA GLN A 9 -38.22 -16.62 1.33
C GLN A 9 -37.13 -15.59 1.69
N SER A 10 -37.25 -14.96 2.87
CA SER A 10 -36.27 -14.00 3.38
C SER A 10 -34.87 -14.60 3.48
N GLY A 11 -34.74 -15.82 4.03
CA GLY A 11 -33.45 -16.52 4.14
C GLY A 11 -32.79 -16.79 2.78
N ARG A 12 -33.56 -17.20 1.77
CA ARG A 12 -33.03 -17.42 0.40
C ARG A 12 -32.61 -16.13 -0.29
N LEU A 13 -33.37 -15.05 -0.10
CA LEU A 13 -33.01 -13.73 -0.62
C LEU A 13 -31.70 -13.24 0.00
N TYR A 14 -31.52 -13.43 1.31
CA TYR A 14 -30.27 -13.09 2.00
C TYR A 14 -29.08 -13.92 1.50
N ALA A 15 -29.24 -15.24 1.36
CA ALA A 15 -28.19 -16.09 0.80
C ALA A 15 -27.79 -15.66 -0.63
N ALA A 16 -28.78 -15.35 -1.47
CA ALA A 16 -28.54 -14.83 -2.81
C ALA A 16 -27.86 -13.45 -2.78
N ALA A 17 -28.22 -12.58 -1.83
CA ALA A 17 -27.59 -11.28 -1.64
C ALA A 17 -26.10 -11.42 -1.27
N ARG A 18 -25.75 -12.34 -0.36
CA ARG A 18 -24.36 -12.63 0.01
C ARG A 18 -23.54 -13.12 -1.17
N ALA A 19 -24.07 -14.08 -1.93
CA ALA A 19 -23.40 -14.60 -3.12
C ALA A 19 -23.21 -13.50 -4.18
N ALA A 20 -24.24 -12.69 -4.44
CA ALA A 20 -24.15 -11.56 -5.36
C ALA A 20 -23.10 -10.53 -4.91
N TRP A 21 -22.99 -10.26 -3.60
CA TRP A 21 -21.99 -9.34 -3.07
C TRP A 21 -20.56 -9.85 -3.29
N LEU A 22 -20.28 -11.12 -2.95
CA LEU A 22 -18.95 -11.73 -3.14
C LEU A 22 -18.54 -11.80 -4.62
N ALA A 23 -19.52 -11.97 -5.52
CA ALA A 23 -19.34 -11.94 -6.97
C ALA A 23 -19.23 -10.52 -7.57
N GLY A 24 -19.18 -9.46 -6.74
CA GLY A 24 -19.03 -8.07 -7.21
C GLY A 24 -20.32 -7.44 -7.78
N GLN A 25 -21.47 -8.07 -7.60
CA GLN A 25 -22.78 -7.62 -8.10
C GLN A 25 -23.52 -6.77 -7.05
N ALA A 26 -22.89 -5.73 -6.50
CA ALA A 26 -23.45 -4.95 -5.38
C ALA A 26 -24.87 -4.37 -5.63
N SER A 27 -25.16 -3.84 -6.82
CA SER A 27 -26.53 -3.39 -7.17
C SER A 27 -27.58 -4.50 -7.03
N ARG A 28 -27.25 -5.73 -7.42
CA ARG A 28 -28.12 -6.90 -7.25
C ARG A 28 -28.20 -7.31 -5.78
N ALA A 29 -27.06 -7.35 -5.09
CA ALA A 29 -26.99 -7.69 -3.67
C ALA A 29 -27.84 -6.74 -2.82
N ARG A 30 -27.79 -5.43 -3.12
CA ARG A 30 -28.58 -4.38 -2.47
C ARG A 30 -30.08 -4.66 -2.57
N ARG A 31 -30.59 -4.85 -3.80
CA ARG A 31 -32.00 -5.16 -4.02
C ARG A 31 -32.44 -6.44 -3.30
N LEU A 32 -31.60 -7.47 -3.31
CA LEU A 32 -31.92 -8.75 -2.67
C LEU A 32 -31.98 -8.64 -1.14
N VAL A 33 -31.02 -7.93 -0.51
CA VAL A 33 -31.02 -7.76 0.95
C VAL A 33 -32.11 -6.79 1.41
N ASP A 34 -32.39 -5.72 0.66
CA ASP A 34 -33.50 -4.80 0.95
C ASP A 34 -34.85 -5.52 0.91
N ALA A 35 -35.02 -6.48 -0.02
CA ALA A 35 -36.21 -7.33 -0.08
C ALA A 35 -36.26 -8.41 1.02
N ALA A 36 -35.11 -8.82 1.58
CA ALA A 36 -35.04 -9.84 2.62
C ALA A 36 -35.41 -9.30 4.01
N ILE A 37 -34.95 -8.08 4.34
CA ILE A 37 -35.06 -7.49 5.69
C ILE A 37 -36.49 -7.49 6.27
N PRO A 38 -37.54 -7.10 5.53
CA PRO A 38 -38.90 -7.07 6.08
C PRO A 38 -39.42 -8.42 6.58
N GLY A 39 -38.93 -9.53 6.01
CA GLY A 39 -39.31 -10.90 6.40
C GLY A 39 -38.50 -11.49 7.55
N ALA A 40 -37.47 -10.80 8.06
CA ALA A 40 -36.65 -11.30 9.16
C ALA A 40 -37.29 -10.97 10.52
N ALA A 41 -37.97 -11.95 11.12
CA ALA A 41 -38.62 -11.80 12.43
C ALA A 41 -37.62 -11.87 13.60
N GLU A 42 -36.63 -12.76 13.51
CA GLU A 42 -35.61 -12.95 14.56
C GLU A 42 -34.61 -11.77 14.57
N PRO A 43 -34.32 -11.16 15.75
CA PRO A 43 -33.37 -10.05 15.85
C PRO A 43 -31.98 -10.35 15.27
N GLY A 44 -31.43 -11.54 15.52
CA GLY A 44 -30.11 -11.95 15.02
C GLY A 44 -30.06 -12.03 13.49
N VAL A 45 -31.04 -12.68 12.87
CA VAL A 45 -31.15 -12.77 11.40
C VAL A 45 -31.30 -11.39 10.76
N ARG A 46 -32.12 -10.52 11.37
CA ARG A 46 -32.28 -9.14 10.89
C ARG A 46 -30.96 -8.36 11.00
N ALA A 47 -30.22 -8.53 12.09
CA ALA A 47 -28.92 -7.90 12.29
C ALA A 47 -27.91 -8.33 11.20
N ASP A 48 -27.86 -9.62 10.84
CA ASP A 48 -27.03 -10.14 9.77
C ASP A 48 -27.35 -9.55 8.38
N MET A 49 -28.63 -9.30 8.11
CA MET A 49 -29.08 -8.64 6.88
C MET A 49 -28.74 -7.15 6.87
N VAL A 50 -28.96 -6.44 7.99
CA VAL A 50 -28.57 -5.03 8.15
C VAL A 50 -27.07 -4.86 7.99
N ARG A 51 -26.27 -5.76 8.57
CA ARG A 51 -24.81 -5.78 8.43
C ARG A 51 -24.39 -5.90 6.96
N LEU A 52 -24.99 -6.81 6.18
CA LEU A 52 -24.69 -6.92 4.75
C LEU A 52 -25.11 -5.66 3.99
N ARG A 53 -26.29 -5.10 4.30
CA ARG A 53 -26.79 -3.89 3.62
C ARG A 53 -25.91 -2.67 3.91
N ALA A 54 -25.48 -2.50 5.16
CA ALA A 54 -24.50 -1.49 5.55
C ALA A 54 -23.16 -1.73 4.83
N ARG A 55 -22.72 -3.00 4.71
CA ARG A 55 -21.49 -3.36 3.98
C ARG A 55 -21.50 -2.93 2.53
N ILE A 56 -22.63 -3.10 1.87
CA ILE A 56 -22.83 -2.60 0.51
C ILE A 56 -22.78 -1.06 0.51
N GLU A 57 -23.43 -0.41 1.48
CA GLU A 57 -23.50 1.05 1.56
C GLU A 57 -22.13 1.70 1.76
N TRP A 58 -21.29 1.26 2.71
CA TRP A 58 -19.98 1.90 2.92
C TRP A 58 -19.01 1.68 1.77
N ASN A 59 -19.22 0.66 0.95
CA ASN A 59 -18.37 0.41 -0.23
C ASN A 59 -18.87 1.11 -1.50
N THR A 60 -20.18 1.35 -1.64
CA THR A 60 -20.77 1.77 -2.92
C THR A 60 -21.66 3.01 -2.83
N GLY A 61 -21.79 3.59 -1.63
CA GLY A 61 -22.71 4.68 -1.33
C GLY A 61 -22.16 5.59 -0.24
N SER A 62 -23.00 5.92 0.73
CA SER A 62 -22.72 6.95 1.75
C SER A 62 -22.11 6.34 3.03
N LEU A 63 -20.91 6.79 3.39
CA LEU A 63 -20.25 6.38 4.64
C LEU A 63 -21.05 6.77 5.90
N PRO A 64 -21.56 8.01 6.05
CA PRO A 64 -22.41 8.36 7.17
C PRO A 64 -23.68 7.50 7.28
N LEU A 65 -24.32 7.18 6.15
CA LEU A 65 -25.50 6.30 6.17
C LEU A 65 -25.13 4.90 6.62
N ALA A 66 -24.06 4.34 6.08
CA ALA A 66 -23.58 3.01 6.43
C ALA A 66 -23.18 2.91 7.92
N HIS A 67 -22.50 3.93 8.45
CA HIS A 67 -22.15 4.05 9.87
C HIS A 67 -23.41 4.08 10.75
N ARG A 68 -24.43 4.88 10.39
CA ARG A 68 -25.71 4.89 11.11
C ARG A 68 -26.36 3.50 11.11
N MET A 69 -26.46 2.87 9.94
CA MET A 69 -27.12 1.57 9.79
C MET A 69 -26.46 0.49 10.66
N ILE A 70 -25.14 0.45 10.71
CA ILE A 70 -24.42 -0.57 11.46
C ILE A 70 -24.49 -0.31 12.97
N MET A 71 -24.37 0.93 13.43
CA MET A 71 -24.44 1.28 14.86
C MET A 71 -25.86 1.14 15.43
N ASP A 72 -26.88 1.62 14.71
CA ASP A 72 -28.29 1.41 15.10
C ASP A 72 -28.62 -0.08 15.15
N GLY A 73 -28.11 -0.85 14.19
CA GLY A 73 -28.27 -2.30 14.15
C GLY A 73 -27.60 -3.00 15.33
N ALA A 74 -26.38 -2.58 15.69
CA ALA A 74 -25.65 -3.09 16.84
C ALA A 74 -26.40 -2.82 18.16
N ALA A 75 -26.86 -1.58 18.37
CA ALA A 75 -27.61 -1.21 19.57
C ALA A 75 -28.93 -1.99 19.69
N ARG A 76 -29.63 -2.23 18.57
CA ARG A 76 -30.89 -2.99 18.56
C ARG A 76 -30.72 -4.48 18.86
N VAL A 77 -29.60 -5.09 18.46
CA VAL A 77 -29.37 -6.53 18.69
C VAL A 77 -28.73 -6.79 20.06
N ALA A 78 -28.06 -5.81 20.66
CA ALA A 78 -27.35 -5.95 21.94
C ALA A 78 -28.16 -6.60 23.09
N PRO A 79 -29.46 -6.29 23.31
CA PRO A 79 -30.25 -6.96 24.35
C PRO A 79 -30.52 -8.44 24.10
N HIS A 80 -30.30 -8.92 22.87
CA HIS A 80 -30.60 -10.29 22.45
C HIS A 80 -29.33 -11.10 22.17
N ASP A 81 -28.29 -10.45 21.66
CA ASP A 81 -27.03 -11.07 21.28
C ASP A 81 -25.88 -10.04 21.34
N VAL A 82 -25.09 -10.13 22.40
CA VAL A 82 -23.94 -9.25 22.64
C VAL A 82 -22.80 -9.50 21.66
N ASP A 83 -22.63 -10.73 21.15
CA ASP A 83 -21.55 -11.06 20.23
C ASP A 83 -21.81 -10.44 18.86
N ARG A 84 -23.04 -10.56 18.34
CA ARG A 84 -23.44 -9.88 17.10
C ARG A 84 -23.38 -8.36 17.23
N ALA A 85 -23.79 -7.81 18.37
CA ALA A 85 -23.69 -6.37 18.63
C ALA A 85 -22.24 -5.89 18.58
N ARG A 86 -21.32 -6.60 19.26
CA ARG A 86 -19.89 -6.33 19.24
C ARG A 86 -19.31 -6.38 17.83
N GLU A 87 -19.64 -7.41 17.05
CA GLU A 87 -19.18 -7.53 15.66
C GLU A 87 -19.63 -6.34 14.81
N MET A 88 -20.91 -5.96 14.90
CA MET A 88 -21.46 -4.83 14.17
C MET A 88 -20.83 -3.51 14.60
N ALA A 89 -20.67 -3.29 15.91
CA ALA A 89 -20.00 -2.12 16.45
C ALA A 89 -18.53 -2.03 16.00
N MET A 90 -17.80 -3.15 15.93
CA MET A 90 -16.43 -3.21 15.37
C MET A 90 -16.40 -2.71 13.92
N PHE A 91 -17.35 -3.14 13.07
CA PHE A 91 -17.44 -2.61 11.71
C PHE A 91 -17.77 -1.11 11.69
N GLY A 92 -18.56 -0.63 12.64
CA GLY A 92 -18.81 0.80 12.86
C GLY A 92 -17.52 1.57 13.16
N ALA A 93 -16.74 1.09 14.13
CA ALA A 93 -15.43 1.66 14.47
C ALA A 93 -14.45 1.64 13.28
N ALA A 94 -14.44 0.54 12.51
CA ALA A 94 -13.65 0.47 11.28
C ALA A 94 -14.08 1.55 10.28
N VAL A 95 -15.39 1.72 10.01
CA VAL A 95 -15.91 2.78 9.12
C VAL A 95 -15.56 4.18 9.65
N ALA A 96 -15.67 4.41 10.95
CA ALA A 96 -15.31 5.68 11.59
C ALA A 96 -13.82 6.00 11.42
N SER A 97 -12.94 4.99 11.50
CA SER A 97 -11.50 5.17 11.29
C SER A 97 -11.11 5.60 9.85
N PHE A 98 -12.04 5.52 8.89
CA PHE A 98 -11.93 6.06 7.53
C PHE A 98 -12.70 7.38 7.33
N GLY A 99 -13.10 8.05 8.43
CA GLY A 99 -13.84 9.31 8.42
C GLY A 99 -15.37 9.17 8.30
N GLY A 100 -15.90 7.95 8.36
CA GLY A 100 -17.35 7.72 8.33
C GLY A 100 -18.00 7.96 9.68
N SER A 101 -18.61 9.13 9.90
CA SER A 101 -19.40 9.42 11.11
C SER A 101 -20.82 9.85 10.76
N SER A 102 -21.78 9.39 11.55
CA SER A 102 -23.22 9.66 11.35
C SER A 102 -23.85 10.57 12.40
N GLY A 103 -23.09 10.93 13.44
CA GLY A 103 -23.59 11.63 14.63
C GLY A 103 -24.59 10.83 15.47
N VAL A 104 -24.60 9.49 15.32
CA VAL A 104 -25.45 8.61 16.13
C VAL A 104 -24.95 8.62 17.58
N ASP A 105 -25.89 8.72 18.52
CA ASP A 105 -25.62 8.72 19.97
C ASP A 105 -25.52 7.28 20.50
N VAL A 106 -24.54 6.54 19.98
CA VAL A 106 -24.19 5.17 20.41
C VAL A 106 -22.68 5.11 20.55
N ASP A 107 -22.19 4.98 21.77
CA ASP A 107 -20.76 4.78 22.02
C ASP A 107 -20.36 3.33 21.62
N PRO A 108 -19.46 3.13 20.65
CA PRO A 108 -18.99 1.81 20.29
C PRO A 108 -18.32 1.06 21.45
N VAL A 109 -17.73 1.77 22.43
CA VAL A 109 -17.06 1.18 23.60
C VAL A 109 -18.06 0.44 24.49
N ASP A 110 -19.27 0.99 24.66
CA ASP A 110 -20.34 0.34 25.45
C ASP A 110 -20.78 -0.99 24.83
N LEU A 111 -20.59 -1.15 23.53
CA LEU A 111 -20.92 -2.36 22.77
C LEU A 111 -19.74 -3.34 22.67
N ALA A 112 -18.58 -3.03 23.27
CA ALA A 112 -17.42 -3.92 23.27
C ALA A 112 -17.61 -5.13 24.18
N PHE A 113 -18.36 -4.98 25.28
CA PHE A 113 -18.62 -6.03 26.27
C PHE A 113 -17.38 -6.92 26.55
N PRO A 114 -16.23 -6.34 26.94
CA PRO A 114 -14.96 -7.08 27.00
C PRO A 114 -15.02 -8.26 27.98
N ASP A 115 -15.71 -8.07 29.10
CA ASP A 115 -15.88 -9.11 30.13
C ASP A 115 -16.69 -10.33 29.65
N LEU A 116 -17.48 -10.17 28.58
CA LEU A 116 -18.29 -11.24 27.99
C LEU A 116 -17.58 -11.91 26.79
N ALA A 117 -16.36 -11.51 26.44
CA ALA A 117 -15.61 -12.07 25.32
C ALA A 117 -14.88 -13.37 25.73
N THR A 118 -15.57 -14.51 25.63
CA THR A 118 -15.08 -15.79 26.16
C THR A 118 -14.24 -16.61 25.17
N THR A 119 -14.39 -16.39 23.86
CA THR A 119 -13.63 -17.08 22.80
C THR A 119 -12.51 -16.20 22.22
N ALA A 120 -11.51 -16.81 21.57
CA ALA A 120 -10.46 -16.06 20.87
C ALA A 120 -11.03 -15.13 19.80
N ARG A 121 -12.04 -15.60 19.04
CA ARG A 121 -12.75 -14.81 18.04
C ARG A 121 -13.45 -13.59 18.67
N THR A 122 -14.23 -13.78 19.72
CA THR A 122 -14.95 -12.68 20.39
C THR A 122 -14.01 -11.68 21.06
N ARG A 123 -12.88 -12.14 21.63
CA ARG A 123 -11.84 -11.25 22.17
C ARG A 123 -11.20 -10.40 21.07
N CYS A 124 -10.87 -11.02 19.94
CA CYS A 124 -10.33 -10.29 18.79
C CYS A 124 -11.28 -9.21 18.29
N PHE A 125 -12.60 -9.47 18.18
CA PHE A 125 -13.56 -8.41 17.85
C PHE A 125 -13.62 -7.29 18.90
N ALA A 126 -13.53 -7.61 20.19
CA ALA A 126 -13.54 -6.62 21.26
C ALA A 126 -12.29 -5.72 21.17
N ASP A 127 -11.12 -6.33 20.98
CA ASP A 127 -9.85 -5.61 20.82
C ASP A 127 -9.82 -4.76 19.55
N LEU A 128 -10.32 -5.28 18.42
CA LEU A 128 -10.44 -4.49 17.18
C LEU A 128 -11.39 -3.30 17.38
N LEU A 129 -12.53 -3.49 18.03
CA LEU A 129 -13.49 -2.43 18.31
C LEU A 129 -12.86 -1.34 19.19
N LEU A 130 -12.32 -1.71 20.35
CA LEU A 130 -11.70 -0.75 21.27
C LEU A 130 -10.50 -0.05 20.62
N GLY A 131 -9.63 -0.81 19.96
CA GLY A 131 -8.44 -0.28 19.32
C GLY A 131 -8.75 0.66 18.16
N LEU A 132 -9.71 0.33 17.28
CA LEU A 132 -10.08 1.18 16.15
C LEU A 132 -10.82 2.45 16.58
N THR A 133 -11.65 2.37 17.63
CA THR A 133 -12.29 3.56 18.23
C THR A 133 -11.24 4.53 18.76
N ARG A 134 -10.27 4.05 19.56
CA ARG A 134 -9.18 4.89 20.09
C ARG A 134 -8.24 5.41 18.99
N ALA A 135 -7.97 4.61 17.96
CA ALA A 135 -7.17 5.05 16.82
C ALA A 135 -7.87 6.17 16.03
N ALA A 136 -9.20 6.16 15.92
CA ALA A 136 -9.96 7.24 15.28
C ALA A 136 -9.92 8.55 16.08
N GLU A 137 -9.70 8.47 17.39
CA GLU A 137 -9.46 9.61 18.30
C GLU A 137 -7.98 10.05 18.35
N GLU A 138 -7.11 9.36 17.61
CA GLU A 138 -5.65 9.52 17.64
C GLU A 138 -5.00 9.25 19.02
N ASP A 139 -5.69 8.54 19.92
CA ASP A 139 -5.13 8.06 21.20
C ASP A 139 -4.37 6.74 21.00
N TRP A 140 -3.14 6.86 20.47
CA TRP A 140 -2.30 5.71 20.14
C TRP A 140 -1.85 4.92 21.38
N ALA A 141 -1.70 5.57 22.53
CA ALA A 141 -1.34 4.91 23.79
C ALA A 141 -2.45 3.96 24.25
N ALA A 142 -3.72 4.36 24.11
CA ALA A 142 -4.85 3.49 24.40
C ALA A 142 -5.15 2.49 23.27
N ALA A 143 -4.94 2.86 22.01
CA ALA A 143 -5.25 2.02 20.86
C ALA A 143 -4.30 0.82 20.72
N THR A 144 -2.99 1.04 20.87
CA THR A 144 -1.95 0.06 20.53
C THR A 144 -2.07 -1.27 21.29
N PRO A 145 -2.30 -1.31 22.61
CA PRO A 145 -2.45 -2.57 23.35
C PRO A 145 -3.57 -3.45 22.78
N HIS A 146 -4.71 -2.85 22.45
CA HIS A 146 -5.85 -3.57 21.87
C HIS A 146 -5.56 -4.04 20.44
N LEU A 147 -5.08 -3.15 19.57
CA LEU A 147 -4.79 -3.54 18.18
C LEU A 147 -3.73 -4.66 18.10
N ARG A 148 -2.70 -4.62 18.97
CA ARG A 148 -1.71 -5.72 19.10
C ARG A 148 -2.30 -6.99 19.72
N GLY A 149 -3.19 -6.85 20.72
CA GLY A 149 -3.95 -7.96 21.29
C GLY A 149 -4.78 -8.71 20.25
N ALA A 150 -5.43 -7.97 19.34
CA ALA A 150 -6.18 -8.55 18.22
C ALA A 150 -5.26 -9.34 17.26
N LEU A 151 -4.13 -8.74 16.84
CA LEU A 151 -3.17 -9.39 15.93
C LEU A 151 -2.60 -10.68 16.54
N THR A 152 -2.19 -10.67 17.80
CA THR A 152 -1.62 -11.84 18.49
C THR A 152 -2.65 -12.93 18.77
N THR A 153 -3.87 -12.58 19.17
CA THR A 153 -4.96 -13.54 19.41
C THR A 153 -5.25 -14.39 18.17
N THR A 154 -5.02 -13.83 16.97
CA THR A 154 -5.34 -14.49 15.71
C THR A 154 -4.36 -15.56 15.26
N GLU A 155 -3.14 -15.59 15.82
CA GLU A 155 -2.18 -16.70 15.60
C GLU A 155 -2.76 -18.05 16.06
N THR A 156 -3.80 -18.03 16.90
CA THR A 156 -4.51 -19.20 17.40
C THR A 156 -5.83 -19.52 16.68
N LEU A 157 -6.27 -18.64 15.77
CA LEU A 157 -7.48 -18.82 14.96
C LEU A 157 -7.14 -19.54 13.65
N GLN A 158 -8.05 -20.37 13.13
CA GLN A 158 -7.89 -20.90 11.77
C GLN A 158 -8.03 -19.75 10.75
N ASP A 159 -7.18 -19.75 9.73
CA ASP A 159 -7.01 -18.71 8.67
C ASP A 159 -8.25 -18.44 7.78
N GLU A 160 -9.47 -18.73 8.24
CA GLU A 160 -10.68 -18.78 7.42
C GLU A 160 -11.75 -17.72 7.76
N ASP A 161 -11.59 -16.91 8.83
CA ASP A 161 -12.59 -15.91 9.20
C ASP A 161 -12.51 -14.64 8.33
N LEU A 162 -13.36 -14.62 7.28
CA LEU A 162 -13.46 -13.51 6.32
C LEU A 162 -14.06 -12.22 6.90
N ASP A 163 -14.58 -12.23 8.13
CA ASP A 163 -15.02 -11.01 8.82
C ASP A 163 -13.89 -10.40 9.67
N LEU A 164 -12.97 -11.22 10.20
CA LEU A 164 -11.81 -10.75 10.97
C LEU A 164 -10.61 -10.37 10.10
N LEU A 165 -10.20 -11.23 9.16
CA LEU A 165 -8.98 -11.03 8.37
C LEU A 165 -8.88 -9.65 7.70
N PRO A 166 -9.95 -9.11 7.07
CA PRO A 166 -9.90 -7.78 6.48
C PRO A 166 -9.67 -6.66 7.50
N ASN A 167 -10.16 -6.81 8.74
CA ASN A 167 -10.09 -5.81 9.79
C ASN A 167 -8.78 -5.88 10.58
N LEU A 168 -8.17 -7.06 10.71
CA LEU A 168 -6.79 -7.20 11.19
C LEU A 168 -5.81 -6.48 10.27
N GLY A 169 -6.04 -6.58 8.96
CA GLY A 169 -5.33 -5.77 7.97
C GLY A 169 -5.49 -4.27 8.20
N ILE A 170 -6.69 -3.79 8.51
CA ILE A 170 -6.95 -2.37 8.82
C ILE A 170 -6.26 -1.97 10.15
N ALA A 171 -6.31 -2.81 11.18
CA ALA A 171 -5.61 -2.57 12.44
C ALA A 171 -4.11 -2.41 12.23
N ALA A 172 -3.50 -3.30 11.44
CA ALA A 172 -2.09 -3.20 11.08
C ALA A 172 -1.76 -1.92 10.29
N MET A 173 -2.66 -1.47 9.39
CA MET A 173 -2.49 -0.20 8.67
C MET A 173 -2.46 1.01 9.63
N HIS A 174 -3.34 1.04 10.64
CA HIS A 174 -3.36 2.12 11.63
C HIS A 174 -2.13 2.10 12.54
N LEU A 175 -1.71 0.91 12.98
CA LEU A 175 -0.47 0.70 13.72
C LEU A 175 0.79 1.02 12.91
N GLY A 176 0.69 1.13 11.58
CA GLY A 176 1.87 1.29 10.71
C GLY A 176 2.74 0.04 10.65
N ASP A 177 2.19 -1.14 10.98
CA ASP A 177 2.91 -2.41 10.93
C ASP A 177 2.91 -2.94 9.50
N ASP A 178 3.89 -2.52 8.70
CA ASP A 178 3.98 -2.87 7.29
C ASP A 178 4.07 -4.41 7.08
N GLY A 179 4.63 -5.14 8.05
CA GLY A 179 4.74 -6.60 8.02
C GLY A 179 3.38 -7.27 8.21
N ALA A 180 2.65 -6.88 9.25
CA ALA A 180 1.31 -7.39 9.52
C ALA A 180 0.31 -6.99 8.42
N VAL A 181 0.43 -5.78 7.85
CA VAL A 181 -0.40 -5.35 6.70
C VAL A 181 -0.22 -6.33 5.54
N ARG A 182 1.02 -6.64 5.15
CA ARG A 182 1.28 -7.62 4.10
C ARG A 182 0.72 -8.98 4.44
N HIS A 183 1.06 -9.49 5.62
CA HIS A 183 0.71 -10.84 6.05
C HIS A 183 -0.81 -11.08 5.97
N HIS A 184 -1.62 -10.22 6.57
CA HIS A 184 -3.07 -10.41 6.59
C HIS A 184 -3.72 -10.23 5.21
N HIS A 185 -3.21 -9.32 4.37
CA HIS A 185 -3.76 -9.12 3.03
C HIS A 185 -3.30 -10.20 2.04
N ASP A 186 -2.14 -10.82 2.22
CA ASP A 186 -1.70 -11.97 1.44
C ASP A 186 -2.51 -13.22 1.78
N LEU A 187 -2.77 -13.48 3.07
CA LEU A 187 -3.68 -14.55 3.50
C LEU A 187 -5.08 -14.36 2.92
N LEU A 188 -5.62 -13.15 3.04
CA LEU A 188 -6.94 -12.82 2.50
C LEU A 188 -6.99 -12.96 0.98
N LEU A 189 -5.95 -12.52 0.27
CA LEU A 189 -5.85 -12.64 -1.19
C LEU A 189 -5.80 -14.11 -1.63
N ALA A 190 -4.98 -14.94 -0.97
CA ALA A 190 -4.87 -16.36 -1.25
C ALA A 190 -6.22 -17.07 -1.05
N ARG A 191 -6.91 -16.78 0.06
CA ARG A 191 -8.24 -17.32 0.34
C ARG A 191 -9.25 -16.86 -0.69
N ALA A 192 -9.32 -15.56 -0.97
CA ALA A 192 -10.25 -14.99 -1.93
C ALA A 192 -10.12 -15.62 -3.33
N ARG A 193 -8.88 -15.92 -3.76
CA ARG A 193 -8.62 -16.66 -5.00
C ARG A 193 -9.12 -18.10 -4.94
N SER A 194 -8.85 -18.83 -3.84
CA SER A 194 -9.28 -20.22 -3.69
C SER A 194 -10.81 -20.40 -3.66
N THR A 195 -11.55 -19.39 -3.18
CA THR A 195 -13.02 -19.43 -3.07
C THR A 195 -13.76 -18.63 -4.15
N GLY A 196 -13.04 -18.03 -5.11
CA GLY A 196 -13.65 -17.20 -6.15
C GLY A 196 -14.32 -15.90 -5.66
N ALA A 197 -13.90 -15.39 -4.49
CA ALA A 197 -14.46 -14.16 -3.91
C ALA A 197 -13.80 -12.91 -4.55
N ILE A 198 -14.19 -12.58 -5.78
CA ILE A 198 -13.60 -11.51 -6.61
C ILE A 198 -13.48 -10.19 -5.85
N LEU A 199 -14.52 -9.80 -5.10
CA LEU A 199 -14.48 -8.54 -4.36
C LEU A 199 -13.40 -8.52 -3.27
N MET A 200 -13.12 -9.68 -2.65
CA MET A 200 -12.06 -9.79 -1.65
C MET A 200 -10.66 -9.83 -2.27
N VAL A 201 -10.53 -10.28 -3.53
CA VAL A 201 -9.30 -10.11 -4.32
C VAL A 201 -9.01 -8.62 -4.52
N VAL A 202 -9.99 -7.86 -5.03
CA VAL A 202 -9.86 -6.40 -5.20
C VAL A 202 -9.59 -5.71 -3.88
N TYR A 203 -10.33 -6.06 -2.82
CA TYR A 203 -10.13 -5.52 -1.46
C TYR A 203 -8.68 -5.63 -1.00
N SER A 204 -8.07 -6.79 -1.22
CA SER A 204 -6.71 -7.08 -0.78
C SER A 204 -5.68 -6.34 -1.62
N LEU A 205 -5.83 -6.40 -2.95
CA LEU A 205 -4.90 -5.76 -3.88
C LEU A 205 -4.77 -4.26 -3.63
N VAL A 206 -5.87 -3.55 -3.36
CA VAL A 206 -5.84 -2.08 -3.17
C VAL A 206 -5.32 -1.61 -1.82
N ARG A 207 -5.14 -2.52 -0.85
CA ARG A 207 -4.69 -2.21 0.52
C ARG A 207 -3.26 -2.65 0.82
N LYS A 208 -2.73 -3.65 0.13
CA LYS A 208 -1.28 -3.98 0.19
C LYS A 208 -0.34 -2.78 -0.09
N PRO A 209 -0.67 -1.84 -1.00
CA PRO A 209 0.18 -0.68 -1.29
C PRO A 209 0.45 0.24 -0.11
N PHE A 210 -0.39 0.21 0.93
CA PHE A 210 -0.12 0.93 2.18
C PHE A 210 1.19 0.50 2.84
N ALA A 211 1.63 -0.75 2.62
CA ALA A 211 2.93 -1.27 3.07
C ALA A 211 3.93 -1.49 1.92
N ASP A 212 3.46 -1.73 0.70
CA ASP A 212 4.32 -2.00 -0.47
C ASP A 212 5.02 -0.74 -0.99
N VAL A 213 4.32 0.40 -1.04
CA VAL A 213 4.87 1.64 -1.61
C VAL A 213 6.04 2.20 -0.78
N PRO A 214 5.93 2.37 0.55
CA PRO A 214 7.07 2.83 1.37
C PRO A 214 8.22 1.81 1.43
N GLY A 215 7.91 0.52 1.23
CA GLY A 215 8.88 -0.57 1.17
C GLY A 215 9.58 -0.73 -0.19
N GLY A 216 9.18 0.00 -1.22
CA GLY A 216 9.81 -0.06 -2.55
C GLY A 216 9.32 -1.19 -3.47
N ARG A 217 8.25 -1.91 -3.08
CA ARG A 217 7.62 -2.98 -3.90
C ARG A 217 6.69 -2.40 -4.97
N TRP A 218 7.22 -1.49 -5.79
CA TRP A 218 6.44 -0.73 -6.75
C TRP A 218 6.05 -1.57 -7.98
N ARG A 219 6.84 -2.60 -8.33
CA ARG A 219 6.51 -3.51 -9.44
C ARG A 219 5.31 -4.39 -9.08
N GLU A 220 5.31 -4.94 -7.86
CA GLU A 220 4.22 -5.73 -7.30
C GLU A 220 2.95 -4.89 -7.16
N THR A 221 3.10 -3.64 -6.68
CA THR A 221 2.00 -2.69 -6.59
C THR A 221 1.38 -2.43 -7.97
N GLU A 222 2.19 -2.11 -8.98
CA GLU A 222 1.70 -1.83 -10.34
C GLU A 222 0.98 -3.05 -10.97
N SER A 223 1.53 -4.24 -10.76
CA SER A 223 0.90 -5.50 -11.19
C SER A 223 -0.45 -5.71 -10.50
N GLY A 224 -0.50 -5.53 -9.18
CA GLY A 224 -1.73 -5.66 -8.40
C GLY A 224 -2.79 -4.62 -8.75
N MET A 225 -2.40 -3.37 -9.06
CA MET A 225 -3.33 -2.34 -9.52
C MET A 225 -3.88 -2.66 -10.90
N SER A 226 -3.04 -3.19 -11.79
CA SER A 226 -3.47 -3.63 -13.12
C SER A 226 -4.49 -4.78 -13.04
N GLU A 227 -4.24 -5.77 -12.18
CA GLU A 227 -5.20 -6.86 -11.90
C GLU A 227 -6.51 -6.32 -11.30
N ALA A 228 -6.41 -5.46 -10.28
CA ALA A 228 -7.59 -4.86 -9.64
C ALA A 228 -8.45 -4.07 -10.65
N LEU A 229 -7.83 -3.30 -11.56
CA LEU A 229 -8.54 -2.58 -12.61
C LEU A 229 -9.27 -3.50 -13.59
N GLN A 230 -8.65 -4.61 -13.99
CA GLN A 230 -9.30 -5.62 -14.85
C GLN A 230 -10.51 -6.25 -14.17
N LEU A 231 -10.38 -6.60 -12.88
CA LEU A 231 -11.47 -7.16 -12.08
C LEU A 231 -12.61 -6.14 -11.87
N VAL A 232 -12.28 -4.88 -11.62
CA VAL A 232 -13.27 -3.81 -11.47
C VAL A 232 -14.00 -3.54 -12.79
N GLN A 233 -13.32 -3.58 -13.93
CA GLN A 233 -13.95 -3.41 -15.25
C GLN A 233 -14.98 -4.51 -15.55
N ALA A 234 -14.72 -5.73 -15.10
CA ALA A 234 -15.68 -6.83 -15.18
C ALA A 234 -16.81 -6.73 -14.13
N SER A 235 -16.68 -5.84 -13.15
CA SER A 235 -17.67 -5.59 -12.09
C SER A 235 -18.64 -4.47 -12.46
N GLY A 236 -19.83 -4.46 -11.84
CA GLY A 236 -20.82 -3.38 -12.03
C GLY A 236 -20.55 -2.10 -11.23
N HIS A 237 -19.35 -1.90 -10.67
CA HIS A 237 -19.06 -0.81 -9.72
C HIS A 237 -17.77 -0.06 -10.10
N PRO A 238 -17.83 0.83 -11.11
CA PRO A 238 -16.67 1.57 -11.61
C PRO A 238 -15.99 2.45 -10.56
N GLY A 239 -16.68 2.86 -9.50
CA GLY A 239 -16.10 3.61 -8.38
C GLY A 239 -14.96 2.88 -7.66
N PHE A 240 -14.92 1.55 -7.70
CA PHE A 240 -13.80 0.77 -7.16
C PHE A 240 -12.48 0.96 -7.92
N ALA A 241 -12.50 1.58 -9.10
CA ALA A 241 -11.28 1.92 -9.83
C ALA A 241 -10.53 3.12 -9.21
N ALA A 242 -11.17 3.89 -8.31
CA ALA A 242 -10.56 5.11 -7.74
C ALA A 242 -9.25 4.84 -6.99
N MET A 243 -9.22 3.85 -6.07
CA MET A 243 -8.00 3.54 -5.32
C MET A 243 -6.89 2.95 -6.21
N PRO A 244 -7.16 1.97 -7.11
CA PRO A 244 -6.14 1.52 -8.06
C PRO A 244 -5.55 2.62 -8.92
N LEU A 245 -6.40 3.52 -9.45
CA LEU A 245 -5.94 4.65 -10.27
C LEU A 245 -5.13 5.65 -9.43
N ALA A 246 -5.50 5.90 -8.17
CA ALA A 246 -4.73 6.74 -7.27
C ALA A 246 -3.32 6.19 -7.04
N TRP A 247 -3.19 4.90 -6.71
CA TRP A 247 -1.89 4.25 -6.56
C TRP A 247 -1.06 4.27 -7.83
N SER A 248 -1.66 3.93 -8.98
CA SER A 248 -0.99 4.00 -10.28
C SER A 248 -0.53 5.43 -10.61
N THR A 249 -1.30 6.46 -10.24
CA THR A 249 -0.93 7.87 -10.43
C THR A 249 0.27 8.25 -9.56
N LEU A 250 0.26 7.84 -8.28
CA LEU A 250 1.40 8.05 -7.38
C LEU A 250 2.66 7.36 -7.89
N LEU A 251 2.57 6.10 -8.34
CA LEU A 251 3.73 5.39 -8.91
C LEU A 251 4.29 6.08 -10.15
N ALA A 252 3.43 6.61 -11.03
CA ALA A 252 3.90 7.36 -12.20
C ALA A 252 4.67 8.63 -11.81
N ALA A 253 4.21 9.37 -10.80
CA ALA A 253 4.93 10.53 -10.26
C ALA A 253 6.27 10.12 -9.62
N LEU A 254 6.27 9.07 -8.79
CA LEU A 254 7.46 8.56 -8.12
C LEU A 254 8.53 8.03 -9.11
N ARG A 255 8.09 7.44 -10.22
CA ARG A 255 8.97 6.92 -11.29
C ARG A 255 9.38 8.00 -12.28
N GLY A 256 8.59 9.06 -12.45
CA GLY A 256 8.74 10.05 -13.51
C GLY A 256 8.48 9.48 -14.91
N ASP A 257 7.58 8.49 -15.06
CA ASP A 257 7.43 7.70 -16.32
C ASP A 257 6.54 8.33 -17.40
N GLY A 258 6.24 9.63 -17.32
CA GLY A 258 5.50 10.39 -18.33
C GLY A 258 4.00 10.06 -18.43
N THR A 259 3.52 9.02 -17.74
CA THR A 259 2.11 8.62 -17.75
C THR A 259 1.26 9.31 -16.68
N PHE A 260 1.87 10.16 -15.84
CA PHE A 260 1.21 10.83 -14.71
C PHE A 260 -0.07 11.57 -15.11
N ALA A 261 -0.03 12.42 -16.13
CA ALA A 261 -1.17 13.24 -16.53
C ALA A 261 -2.38 12.40 -16.98
N GLU A 262 -2.15 11.32 -17.73
CA GLU A 262 -3.21 10.41 -18.16
C GLU A 262 -3.83 9.68 -16.95
N ARG A 263 -3.00 9.13 -16.07
CA ARG A 263 -3.46 8.39 -14.88
C ARG A 263 -4.24 9.29 -13.93
N LEU A 264 -3.75 10.52 -13.72
CA LEU A 264 -4.42 11.54 -12.93
C LEU A 264 -5.80 11.87 -13.49
N ALA A 265 -5.91 12.14 -14.79
CA ALA A 265 -7.19 12.45 -15.43
C ALA A 265 -8.20 11.30 -15.28
N ARG A 266 -7.74 10.04 -15.36
CA ARG A 266 -8.58 8.86 -15.13
C ARG A 266 -9.03 8.77 -13.67
N ALA A 267 -8.12 8.96 -12.71
CA ALA A 267 -8.43 8.91 -11.28
C ALA A 267 -9.49 9.96 -10.90
N GLU A 268 -9.30 11.21 -11.36
CA GLU A 268 -10.24 12.30 -11.11
C GLU A 268 -11.57 12.10 -11.82
N GLY A 269 -11.54 11.63 -13.08
CA GLY A 269 -12.73 11.29 -13.83
C GLY A 269 -13.58 10.24 -13.13
N THR A 270 -12.97 9.17 -12.60
CA THR A 270 -13.68 8.15 -11.82
C THR A 270 -14.28 8.73 -10.55
N ALA A 271 -13.51 9.49 -9.77
CA ALA A 271 -13.97 10.07 -8.50
C ALA A 271 -15.09 11.12 -8.67
N ALA A 272 -15.06 11.87 -9.77
CA ALA A 272 -16.08 12.87 -10.08
C ALA A 272 -17.42 12.26 -10.53
N THR A 273 -17.40 11.05 -11.08
CA THR A 273 -18.57 10.42 -11.72
C THR A 273 -19.21 9.32 -10.89
N HIS A 274 -18.47 8.73 -9.94
CA HIS A 274 -18.94 7.56 -9.20
C HIS A 274 -18.65 7.68 -7.70
N PRO A 275 -19.53 7.17 -6.82
CA PRO A 275 -19.21 6.97 -5.41
C PRO A 275 -18.00 6.04 -5.27
N THR A 276 -17.00 6.47 -4.50
CA THR A 276 -15.72 5.77 -4.32
C THR A 276 -15.62 4.98 -3.01
N GLY A 277 -16.67 5.04 -2.18
CA GLY A 277 -16.83 4.24 -0.97
C GLY A 277 -15.80 4.57 0.12
N ILE A 278 -15.53 3.58 0.99
CA ILE A 278 -14.70 3.71 2.18
C ILE A 278 -13.26 4.15 1.91
N LEU A 279 -12.70 3.85 0.74
CA LEU A 279 -11.36 4.29 0.36
C LEU A 279 -11.37 5.61 -0.42
N GLY A 280 -12.52 6.27 -0.58
CA GLY A 280 -12.65 7.50 -1.37
C GLY A 280 -11.77 8.63 -0.87
N GLY A 281 -11.77 8.89 0.45
CA GLY A 281 -10.91 9.89 1.08
C GLY A 281 -9.43 9.56 0.92
N ALA A 282 -9.05 8.31 1.19
CA ALA A 282 -7.67 7.83 1.02
C ALA A 282 -7.21 7.94 -0.44
N ALA A 283 -8.06 7.60 -1.42
CA ALA A 283 -7.73 7.71 -2.84
C ALA A 283 -7.51 9.17 -3.26
N ALA A 284 -8.37 10.08 -2.79
CA ALA A 284 -8.19 11.52 -3.03
C ALA A 284 -6.86 12.03 -2.44
N ASP A 285 -6.49 11.57 -1.25
CA ASP A 285 -5.25 11.95 -0.60
C ASP A 285 -4.00 11.33 -1.24
N VAL A 286 -4.08 10.11 -1.76
CA VAL A 286 -3.01 9.53 -2.58
C VAL A 286 -2.83 10.32 -3.88
N VAL A 287 -3.91 10.83 -4.48
CA VAL A 287 -3.82 11.75 -5.63
C VAL A 287 -3.20 13.10 -5.24
N ARG A 288 -3.55 13.66 -4.07
CA ARG A 288 -2.89 14.87 -3.54
C ARG A 288 -1.40 14.62 -3.32
N TRP A 289 -1.04 13.46 -2.77
CA TRP A 289 0.36 13.05 -2.62
C TRP A 289 1.08 12.99 -3.97
N ALA A 290 0.49 12.32 -4.96
CA ALA A 290 1.06 12.21 -6.30
C ALA A 290 1.32 13.58 -6.95
N ARG A 291 0.37 14.52 -6.80
CA ARG A 291 0.55 15.92 -7.25
C ARG A 291 1.66 16.65 -6.51
N GLY A 292 1.80 16.39 -5.21
CA GLY A 292 2.89 16.91 -4.40
C GLY A 292 4.25 16.46 -4.92
N VAL A 293 4.40 15.16 -5.20
CA VAL A 293 5.61 14.56 -5.76
C VAL A 293 5.92 15.13 -7.15
N GLU A 294 4.93 15.16 -8.05
CA GLU A 294 5.09 15.71 -9.41
C GLU A 294 5.52 17.19 -9.38
N SER A 295 5.03 17.95 -8.40
CA SER A 295 5.31 19.37 -8.25
C SER A 295 6.60 19.67 -7.48
N ALA A 296 7.47 18.68 -7.21
CA ALA A 296 8.62 18.83 -6.33
C ALA A 296 9.62 19.94 -6.74
N ALA A 297 9.65 20.32 -8.02
CA ALA A 297 10.44 21.45 -8.52
C ALA A 297 9.91 22.83 -8.08
N HIS A 298 8.66 22.90 -7.60
CA HIS A 298 7.98 24.10 -7.14
C HIS A 298 7.52 23.91 -5.68
N PRO A 299 8.38 24.18 -4.68
CA PRO A 299 8.12 23.82 -3.27
C PRO A 299 6.77 24.29 -2.71
N ASP A 300 6.34 25.52 -3.02
CA ASP A 300 5.06 26.04 -2.54
C ASP A 300 3.85 25.29 -3.13
N VAL A 301 3.95 24.84 -4.37
CA VAL A 301 2.88 24.08 -5.05
C VAL A 301 2.84 22.65 -4.49
N ALA A 302 4.01 22.01 -4.35
CA ALA A 302 4.13 20.70 -3.73
C ALA A 302 3.55 20.70 -2.31
N LEU A 303 3.95 21.68 -1.48
CA LEU A 303 3.47 21.81 -0.11
C LEU A 303 1.95 22.00 -0.06
N ARG A 304 1.37 22.81 -0.95
CA ARG A 304 -0.10 23.00 -0.97
C ARG A 304 -0.85 21.69 -1.13
N HIS A 305 -0.38 20.80 -2.00
CA HIS A 305 -1.01 19.50 -2.18
C HIS A 305 -0.77 18.57 -0.99
N LEU A 306 0.46 18.51 -0.48
CA LEU A 306 0.84 17.63 0.63
C LEU A 306 0.22 18.04 1.97
N ALA A 307 0.08 19.34 2.23
CA ALA A 307 -0.57 19.87 3.42
C ALA A 307 -2.09 19.66 3.41
N ALA A 308 -2.69 19.45 2.24
CA ALA A 308 -4.11 19.15 2.10
C ALA A 308 -4.45 17.66 2.31
N ILE A 309 -3.48 16.80 2.62
CA ILE A 309 -3.73 15.39 2.95
C ILE A 309 -4.31 15.29 4.36
N GLU A 310 -5.53 14.75 4.48
CA GLU A 310 -6.32 14.70 5.71
C GLU A 310 -6.37 13.28 6.33
N HIS A 311 -6.39 12.24 5.51
CA HIS A 311 -6.46 10.85 5.95
C HIS A 311 -5.17 10.46 6.68
N GLY A 312 -5.26 10.24 7.99
CA GLY A 312 -4.10 10.05 8.87
C GLY A 312 -3.10 8.99 8.41
N VAL A 313 -3.57 7.83 7.90
CA VAL A 313 -2.66 6.80 7.36
C VAL A 313 -1.88 7.30 6.14
N VAL A 314 -2.53 8.01 5.20
CA VAL A 314 -1.86 8.56 4.00
C VAL A 314 -0.92 9.69 4.39
N ALA A 315 -1.32 10.55 5.34
CA ALA A 315 -0.48 11.61 5.88
C ALA A 315 0.85 11.06 6.45
N ARG A 316 0.77 9.97 7.23
CA ARG A 316 1.93 9.29 7.81
C ARG A 316 2.79 8.57 6.77
N MET A 317 2.18 7.99 5.72
CA MET A 317 2.94 7.43 4.60
C MET A 317 3.69 8.51 3.81
N ALA A 318 3.07 9.67 3.62
CA ALA A 318 3.65 10.82 2.92
C ALA A 318 4.53 11.70 3.83
N ALA A 319 4.87 11.25 5.04
CA ALA A 319 5.55 12.07 6.05
C ALA A 319 6.84 12.71 5.51
N THR A 320 7.70 11.94 4.86
CA THR A 320 8.97 12.45 4.34
C THR A 320 8.74 13.46 3.20
N ASP A 321 7.76 13.26 2.31
CA ASP A 321 7.38 14.26 1.28
C ASP A 321 6.89 15.56 1.91
N ARG A 322 6.01 15.44 2.90
CA ARG A 322 5.46 16.58 3.65
C ARG A 322 6.58 17.38 4.31
N LEU A 323 7.46 16.72 5.06
CA LEU A 323 8.57 17.37 5.77
C LEU A 323 9.55 18.06 4.80
N GLU A 324 10.02 17.36 3.77
CA GLU A 324 10.93 17.94 2.78
C GLU A 324 10.31 19.12 2.03
N ALA A 325 9.03 19.03 1.63
CA ALA A 325 8.34 20.11 0.94
C ALA A 325 8.15 21.34 1.84
N ALA A 326 7.78 21.14 3.11
CA ALA A 326 7.62 22.22 4.07
C ALA A 326 8.92 22.98 4.30
N VAL A 327 10.04 22.27 4.52
CA VAL A 327 11.35 22.90 4.70
C VAL A 327 11.80 23.64 3.45
N ARG A 328 11.63 23.05 2.25
CA ARG A 328 11.99 23.73 0.98
C ARG A 328 11.14 24.95 0.67
N ALA A 329 9.89 24.97 1.11
CA ALA A 329 8.99 26.11 0.99
C ALA A 329 9.19 27.15 2.11
N GLY A 330 10.18 26.98 3.00
CA GLY A 330 10.46 27.90 4.11
C GLY A 330 9.41 27.85 5.23
N ARG A 331 8.59 26.80 5.30
CA ARG A 331 7.55 26.59 6.32
C ARG A 331 8.04 25.70 7.45
N ALA A 332 9.08 26.17 8.15
CA ALA A 332 9.67 25.47 9.29
C ALA A 332 8.66 25.27 10.44
N ASP A 333 7.73 26.22 10.63
CA ASP A 333 6.63 26.13 11.60
C ASP A 333 5.77 24.86 11.38
N LEU A 334 5.42 24.61 10.12
CA LEU A 334 4.59 23.47 9.73
C LEU A 334 5.37 22.15 9.81
N ALA A 335 6.64 22.15 9.38
CA ALA A 335 7.51 21.00 9.52
C ALA A 335 7.70 20.60 11.00
N GLN A 336 7.93 21.58 11.89
CA GLN A 336 8.03 21.33 13.33
C GLN A 336 6.74 20.76 13.93
N GLN A 337 5.58 21.22 13.47
CA GLN A 337 4.30 20.65 13.88
C GLN A 337 4.19 19.18 13.49
N TRP A 338 4.45 18.85 12.22
CA TRP A 338 4.36 17.47 11.75
C TRP A 338 5.41 16.54 12.38
N VAL A 339 6.58 17.05 12.75
CA VAL A 339 7.55 16.29 13.55
C VAL A 339 6.96 15.93 14.91
N ARG A 340 6.34 16.88 15.63
CA ARG A 340 5.70 16.58 16.93
C ARG A 340 4.56 15.57 16.79
N ASP A 341 3.75 15.69 15.75
CA ASP A 341 2.66 14.74 15.49
C ASP A 341 3.21 13.31 15.25
N LEU A 342 4.33 13.20 14.50
CA LEU A 342 5.03 11.93 14.31
C LEU A 342 5.65 11.39 15.60
N GLU A 343 6.18 12.24 16.47
CA GLU A 343 6.73 11.84 17.78
C GLU A 343 5.64 11.28 18.69
N VAL A 344 4.47 11.94 18.76
CA VAL A 344 3.31 11.44 19.50
C VAL A 344 2.87 10.08 18.97
N TYR A 345 2.78 9.94 17.65
CA TYR A 345 2.47 8.67 17.02
C TYR A 345 3.53 7.61 17.34
N ALA A 346 4.81 7.90 17.15
CA ALA A 346 5.92 6.97 17.38
C ALA A 346 6.11 6.57 18.85
N ALA A 347 5.72 7.42 19.79
CA ALA A 347 5.69 7.06 21.21
C ALA A 347 4.53 6.11 21.55
N GLY A 348 3.40 6.26 20.84
CA GLY A 348 2.22 5.41 21.03
C GLY A 348 2.25 4.11 20.22
N VAL A 349 2.97 4.08 19.10
CA VAL A 349 3.16 2.89 18.28
C VAL A 349 4.63 2.51 18.25
N ASP A 350 4.96 1.31 18.68
CA ASP A 350 6.34 0.81 18.68
C ASP A 350 6.69 0.32 17.26
N GLN A 351 6.86 1.31 16.36
CA GLN A 351 7.27 1.17 14.97
C GLN A 351 8.52 2.01 14.70
N THR A 352 9.62 1.36 14.35
CA THR A 352 10.93 2.00 14.13
C THR A 352 10.92 3.04 13.02
N TRP A 353 10.09 2.86 11.99
CA TRP A 353 10.00 3.81 10.87
C TRP A 353 9.45 5.17 11.30
N ALA A 354 8.54 5.21 12.29
CA ALA A 354 7.93 6.44 12.74
C ALA A 354 8.95 7.31 13.49
N VAL A 355 9.77 6.67 14.34
CA VAL A 355 10.91 7.32 15.00
C VAL A 355 11.92 7.82 13.97
N ALA A 356 12.22 7.02 12.94
CA ALA A 356 13.12 7.42 11.86
C ALA A 356 12.60 8.65 11.08
N ALA A 357 11.30 8.71 10.80
CA ALA A 357 10.69 9.85 10.11
C ALA A 357 10.72 11.14 10.95
N ALA A 358 10.47 11.04 12.27
CA ALA A 358 10.62 12.17 13.18
C ALA A 358 12.07 12.68 13.25
N ALA A 359 13.04 11.77 13.40
CA ALA A 359 14.46 12.11 13.39
C ALA A 359 14.91 12.72 12.05
N HIS A 360 14.40 12.23 10.92
CA HIS A 360 14.60 12.85 9.61
C HIS A 360 14.11 14.30 9.59
N GLY A 361 12.89 14.55 10.10
CA GLY A 361 12.35 15.91 10.17
C GLY A 361 13.17 16.85 11.05
N HIS A 362 13.64 16.38 12.22
CA HIS A 362 14.59 17.14 13.05
C HIS A 362 15.89 17.46 12.31
N ALA A 363 16.43 16.49 11.56
CA ALA A 363 17.65 16.69 10.78
C ALA A 363 17.49 17.75 9.69
N LEU A 364 16.32 17.82 9.03
CA LEU A 364 16.03 18.87 8.05
C LEU A 364 15.87 20.27 8.65
N LEU A 365 15.49 20.35 9.93
CA LEU A 365 15.26 21.60 10.65
C LEU A 365 16.50 22.10 11.41
N ALA A 366 17.46 21.21 11.67
CA ALA A 366 18.69 21.52 12.38
C ALA A 366 19.77 22.08 11.43
N GLU A 367 20.81 22.67 12.02
CA GLU A 367 22.00 23.14 11.31
C GLU A 367 23.27 22.47 11.87
N GLY A 368 24.34 22.43 11.08
CA GLY A 368 25.66 21.99 11.55
C GLY A 368 25.71 20.55 12.10
N GLU A 369 26.39 20.36 13.23
CA GLU A 369 26.62 19.06 13.87
C GLU A 369 25.33 18.46 14.48
N ASP A 370 24.36 19.29 14.86
CA ASP A 370 23.07 18.80 15.35
C ASP A 370 22.30 18.08 14.24
N ALA A 371 22.37 18.58 13.00
CA ALA A 371 21.78 17.91 11.84
C ALA A 371 22.43 16.54 11.58
N ASP A 372 23.76 16.44 11.71
CA ASP A 372 24.48 15.17 11.53
C ASP A 372 23.97 14.11 12.52
N ARG A 373 23.87 14.47 13.81
CA ARG A 373 23.37 13.57 14.85
C ARG A 373 21.95 13.07 14.54
N TRP A 374 21.06 13.95 14.10
CA TRP A 374 19.69 13.56 13.77
C TRP A 374 19.62 12.67 12.53
N PHE A 375 20.42 12.93 11.48
CA PHE A 375 20.51 12.03 10.33
C PHE A 375 21.04 10.65 10.70
N GLU A 376 22.10 10.58 11.51
CA GLU A 376 22.66 9.32 12.00
C GLU A 376 21.63 8.53 12.82
N GLN A 377 20.90 9.19 13.71
CA GLN A 377 19.81 8.58 14.48
C GLN A 377 18.69 8.06 13.57
N ALA A 378 18.27 8.85 12.58
CA ALA A 378 17.27 8.41 11.60
C ALA A 378 17.72 7.13 10.86
N LEU A 379 18.98 7.08 10.44
CA LEU A 379 19.55 5.90 9.76
C LEU A 379 19.63 4.66 10.66
N VAL A 380 19.95 4.83 11.95
CA VAL A 380 19.91 3.74 12.95
C VAL A 380 18.50 3.17 13.07
N HIS A 381 17.48 4.01 13.17
CA HIS A 381 16.10 3.55 13.26
C HIS A 381 15.60 2.92 11.95
N HIS A 382 16.03 3.44 10.79
CA HIS A 382 15.73 2.84 9.49
C HIS A 382 16.31 1.42 9.34
N ALA A 383 17.43 1.09 10.00
CA ALA A 383 18.01 -0.25 9.93
C ALA A 383 17.06 -1.33 10.49
N GLY A 384 16.16 -0.97 11.41
CA GLY A 384 15.12 -1.84 11.95
C GLY A 384 13.78 -1.74 11.22
N SER A 385 13.71 -1.09 10.06
CA SER A 385 12.46 -0.84 9.32
C SER A 385 12.49 -1.48 7.93
N THR A 386 11.30 -1.87 7.43
CA THR A 386 11.15 -2.37 6.05
C THR A 386 10.98 -1.27 5.00
N ARG A 387 10.97 0.01 5.40
CA ARG A 387 10.75 1.17 4.51
C ARG A 387 12.06 1.62 3.85
N ALA A 388 12.50 0.84 2.87
CA ALA A 388 13.72 1.12 2.13
C ALA A 388 13.70 2.47 1.39
N VAL A 389 12.53 2.91 0.93
CA VAL A 389 12.38 4.20 0.22
C VAL A 389 12.64 5.36 1.18
N ASP A 390 12.06 5.33 2.37
CA ASP A 390 12.25 6.38 3.38
C ASP A 390 13.71 6.45 3.82
N ARG A 391 14.36 5.28 4.01
CA ARG A 391 15.80 5.22 4.28
C ARG A 391 16.61 5.88 3.17
N ALA A 392 16.37 5.53 1.91
CA ALA A 392 17.10 6.10 0.77
C ALA A 392 16.94 7.63 0.68
N ARG A 393 15.78 8.15 1.07
CA ARG A 393 15.54 9.59 1.16
C ARG A 393 16.32 10.26 2.29
N THR A 394 16.41 9.62 3.45
CA THR A 394 17.29 10.07 4.55
C THR A 394 18.76 10.08 4.11
N GLU A 395 19.22 9.01 3.44
CA GLU A 395 20.58 8.94 2.87
C GLU A 395 20.84 10.06 1.85
N LEU A 396 19.88 10.34 0.96
CA LEU A 396 19.98 11.45 0.00
C LEU A 396 20.08 12.80 0.70
N ALA A 397 19.17 13.09 1.64
CA ALA A 397 19.15 14.35 2.38
C ALA A 397 20.44 14.56 3.19
N TYR A 398 20.94 13.50 3.83
CA TYR A 398 22.19 13.58 4.59
C TYR A 398 23.41 13.79 3.68
N GLY A 399 23.47 13.07 2.56
CA GLY A 399 24.51 13.28 1.56
C GLY A 399 24.55 14.71 1.01
N GLU A 400 23.39 15.31 0.77
CA GLU A 400 23.28 16.72 0.37
C GLU A 400 23.78 17.67 1.45
N HIS A 401 23.37 17.46 2.70
CA HIS A 401 23.82 18.24 3.85
C HIS A 401 25.35 18.19 4.00
N LEU A 402 25.94 17.00 4.01
CA LEU A 402 27.39 16.82 4.10
C LEU A 402 28.12 17.50 2.95
N ARG A 403 27.59 17.43 1.72
CA ARG A 403 28.19 18.13 0.58
C ARG A 403 28.13 19.65 0.77
N ARG A 404 26.99 20.21 1.19
CA ARG A 404 26.83 21.65 1.48
C ARG A 404 27.81 22.10 2.58
N SER A 405 28.05 21.25 3.57
CA SER A 405 29.06 21.40 4.63
C SER A 405 30.51 21.11 4.18
N ARG A 406 30.76 20.98 2.87
CA ARG A 406 32.07 20.73 2.24
C ARG A 406 32.72 19.38 2.58
N ARG A 407 31.99 18.45 3.22
CA ARG A 407 32.43 17.08 3.55
C ARG A 407 32.15 16.10 2.41
N ARG A 408 32.75 16.37 1.25
CA ARG A 408 32.46 15.66 -0.02
C ARG A 408 32.74 14.16 0.01
N VAL A 409 33.72 13.70 0.78
CA VAL A 409 34.08 12.27 0.86
C VAL A 409 32.99 11.51 1.60
N ASP A 410 32.58 12.00 2.76
CA ASP A 410 31.52 11.41 3.59
C ASP A 410 30.18 11.39 2.83
N ALA A 411 29.84 12.51 2.15
CA ALA A 411 28.63 12.62 1.34
C ALA A 411 28.48 11.50 0.31
N ARG A 412 29.58 11.07 -0.34
CA ARG A 412 29.53 10.07 -1.42
C ARG A 412 29.05 8.71 -0.94
N ALA A 413 29.31 8.34 0.33
CA ALA A 413 28.84 7.06 0.86
C ALA A 413 27.31 7.01 0.88
N HIS A 414 26.69 8.04 1.49
CA HIS A 414 25.24 8.19 1.59
C HIS A 414 24.58 8.37 0.23
N LEU A 415 25.14 9.21 -0.65
CA LEU A 415 24.59 9.44 -1.99
C LEU A 415 24.62 8.18 -2.87
N ARG A 416 25.65 7.34 -2.76
CA ARG A 416 25.69 6.05 -3.48
C ARG A 416 24.69 5.05 -2.92
N ALA A 417 24.53 5.00 -1.59
CA ALA A 417 23.53 4.14 -0.95
C ALA A 417 22.11 4.51 -1.40
N ALA A 418 21.79 5.81 -1.42
CA ALA A 418 20.53 6.32 -1.94
C ALA A 418 20.33 5.98 -3.42
N ALA A 419 21.34 6.26 -4.27
CA ALA A 419 21.27 6.00 -5.71
C ALA A 419 21.03 4.52 -6.04
N GLY A 420 21.71 3.60 -5.33
CA GLY A 420 21.51 2.16 -5.54
C GLY A 420 20.08 1.70 -5.27
N ILE A 421 19.48 2.18 -4.17
CA ILE A 421 18.08 1.86 -3.85
C ILE A 421 17.12 2.48 -4.88
N PHE A 422 17.33 3.74 -5.26
CA PHE A 422 16.48 4.40 -6.26
C PHE A 422 16.56 3.74 -7.64
N GLU A 423 17.74 3.26 -8.06
CA GLU A 423 17.92 2.51 -9.29
C GLU A 423 17.16 1.17 -9.25
N GLU A 424 17.26 0.42 -8.14
CA GLU A 424 16.60 -0.88 -7.98
C GLU A 424 15.06 -0.79 -8.08
N ILE A 425 14.48 0.21 -7.41
CA ILE A 425 13.02 0.42 -7.36
C ILE A 425 12.48 1.22 -8.57
N GLY A 426 13.36 1.87 -9.34
CA GLY A 426 13.00 2.68 -10.50
C GLY A 426 12.52 4.10 -10.17
N ALA A 427 13.04 4.73 -9.11
CA ALA A 427 12.72 6.10 -8.73
C ALA A 427 13.55 7.13 -9.51
N GLY A 428 13.25 7.29 -10.80
CA GLY A 428 14.02 8.11 -11.75
C GLY A 428 14.37 9.52 -11.24
N PRO A 429 13.38 10.35 -10.83
CA PRO A 429 13.65 11.70 -10.34
C PRO A 429 14.61 11.77 -9.15
N TRP A 430 14.52 10.82 -8.21
CA TRP A 430 15.42 10.77 -7.06
C TRP A 430 16.80 10.21 -7.41
N LEU A 431 16.87 9.25 -8.34
CA LEU A 431 18.13 8.74 -8.87
C LEU A 431 18.92 9.86 -9.57
N ASP A 432 18.25 10.63 -10.44
CA ASP A 432 18.88 11.74 -11.16
C ASP A 432 19.42 12.81 -10.20
N ARG A 433 18.66 13.10 -9.13
CA ARG A 433 19.08 14.00 -8.06
C ARG A 433 20.31 13.49 -7.32
N ALA A 434 20.31 12.23 -6.86
CA ALA A 434 21.46 11.62 -6.19
C ALA A 434 22.71 11.61 -7.10
N ALA A 435 22.55 11.27 -8.39
CA ALA A 435 23.61 11.31 -9.38
C ALA A 435 24.13 12.74 -9.64
N GLY A 436 23.26 13.74 -9.62
CA GLY A 436 23.62 15.15 -9.67
C GLY A 436 24.50 15.58 -8.51
N GLU A 437 24.11 15.21 -7.29
CA GLU A 437 24.86 15.50 -6.06
C GLU A 437 26.22 14.77 -6.02
N LEU A 438 26.28 13.52 -6.50
CA LEU A 438 27.55 12.79 -6.68
C LEU A 438 28.50 13.51 -7.62
N ARG A 439 28.02 13.93 -8.81
CA ARG A 439 28.81 14.73 -9.75
C ARG A 439 29.29 16.04 -9.12
N ALA A 440 28.42 16.73 -8.38
CA ALA A 440 28.75 17.96 -7.68
C ALA A 440 29.79 17.76 -6.55
N SER A 441 29.93 16.54 -6.02
CA SER A 441 30.98 16.19 -5.04
C SER A 441 32.38 16.04 -5.67
N GLY A 442 32.51 16.22 -6.99
CA GLY A 442 33.76 15.98 -7.73
C GLY A 442 34.00 14.49 -7.99
N GLU A 443 33.02 13.64 -7.72
CA GLU A 443 32.97 12.31 -8.31
C GLU A 443 32.54 12.47 -9.77
N THR A 444 33.50 12.83 -10.63
CA THR A 444 33.36 12.48 -12.04
C THR A 444 33.16 10.98 -12.05
N ALA A 445 32.09 10.52 -12.70
CA ALA A 445 31.92 9.12 -13.02
C ALA A 445 33.14 8.68 -13.86
N ARG A 446 34.24 8.30 -13.21
CA ARG A 446 34.89 7.06 -13.57
C ARG A 446 33.79 6.07 -13.41
N ARG A 447 33.10 5.82 -14.53
CA ARG A 447 32.38 4.60 -14.80
C ARG A 447 33.31 3.50 -14.31
N ARG A 448 33.14 3.12 -13.05
CA ARG A 448 33.57 1.82 -12.58
C ARG A 448 32.82 0.93 -13.54
N ALA A 449 33.56 0.21 -14.35
CA ALA A 449 33.03 -0.92 -15.08
C ALA A 449 32.63 -1.96 -14.04
N THR A 450 31.59 -1.67 -13.26
CA THR A 450 30.68 -2.66 -12.73
C THR A 450 29.72 -2.86 -13.89
N ALA A 451 29.88 -4.00 -14.55
CA ALA A 451 29.15 -4.40 -15.72
C ALA A 451 27.66 -4.04 -15.59
N ALA A 452 27.15 -3.19 -16.49
CA ALA A 452 25.76 -3.31 -16.87
C ALA A 452 25.53 -4.79 -17.23
N PRO A 453 24.39 -5.41 -16.90
CA PRO A 453 24.05 -6.70 -17.47
C PRO A 453 24.07 -6.48 -18.98
N VAL A 454 25.07 -7.04 -19.65
CA VAL A 454 25.25 -6.76 -21.05
C VAL A 454 24.19 -7.56 -21.79
N GLU A 455 23.05 -6.92 -22.06
CA GLU A 455 21.97 -7.55 -22.78
C GLU A 455 22.45 -7.87 -24.19
N LEU A 456 22.47 -9.17 -24.48
CA LEU A 456 22.59 -9.66 -25.85
C LEU A 456 21.34 -9.24 -26.61
N THR A 457 21.53 -8.76 -27.84
CA THR A 457 20.42 -8.57 -28.77
C THR A 457 19.74 -9.92 -29.04
N PRO A 458 18.48 -9.96 -29.52
CA PRO A 458 17.79 -11.21 -29.83
C PRO A 458 18.62 -12.15 -30.73
N GLN A 459 19.32 -11.60 -31.73
CA GLN A 459 20.18 -12.37 -32.63
C GLN A 459 21.46 -12.89 -31.94
N GLU A 460 22.09 -12.06 -31.09
CA GLU A 460 23.28 -12.49 -30.33
C GLU A 460 22.94 -13.57 -29.31
N ARG A 461 21.78 -13.48 -28.68
CA ARG A 461 21.26 -14.51 -27.76
C ARG A 461 21.01 -15.83 -28.48
N GLN A 462 20.36 -15.78 -29.63
CA GLN A 462 20.10 -16.98 -30.44
C GLN A 462 21.39 -17.65 -30.92
N VAL A 463 22.39 -16.87 -31.35
CA VAL A 463 23.72 -17.40 -31.69
C VAL A 463 24.43 -17.98 -30.46
N ALA A 464 24.38 -17.31 -29.30
CA ALA A 464 25.01 -17.77 -28.07
C ALA A 464 24.41 -19.08 -27.56
N THR A 465 23.08 -19.25 -27.61
CA THR A 465 22.39 -20.49 -27.22
C THR A 465 22.81 -21.67 -28.07
N LEU A 466 22.74 -21.56 -29.41
CA LEU A 466 23.10 -22.65 -30.32
C LEU A 466 24.59 -23.04 -30.20
N VAL A 467 25.46 -22.06 -29.94
CA VAL A 467 26.88 -22.30 -29.67
C VAL A 467 27.10 -22.97 -28.31
N GLY A 468 26.32 -22.58 -27.29
CA GLY A 468 26.29 -23.21 -25.98
C GLY A 468 25.89 -24.68 -26.03
N GLU A 469 25.02 -25.06 -26.97
CA GLU A 469 24.61 -26.45 -27.25
C GLU A 469 25.66 -27.27 -28.04
N GLY A 470 26.78 -26.65 -28.44
CA GLY A 470 27.91 -27.34 -29.07
C GLY A 470 27.98 -27.23 -30.59
N LEU A 471 27.06 -26.52 -31.26
CA LEU A 471 27.01 -26.43 -32.73
C LEU A 471 28.14 -25.57 -33.32
N SER A 472 28.82 -26.04 -34.36
CA SER A 472 29.85 -25.28 -35.08
C SER A 472 29.26 -24.06 -35.81
N ASN A 473 30.09 -23.07 -36.13
CA ASN A 473 29.64 -21.85 -36.80
C ASN A 473 28.99 -22.13 -38.17
N ARG A 474 29.34 -23.23 -38.84
CA ARG A 474 28.70 -23.67 -40.09
C ARG A 474 27.29 -24.23 -39.86
N GLU A 475 27.09 -24.98 -38.77
CA GLU A 475 25.79 -25.53 -38.41
C GLU A 475 24.83 -24.43 -37.91
N VAL A 476 25.34 -23.50 -37.10
CA VAL A 476 24.58 -22.31 -36.66
C VAL A 476 24.21 -21.42 -37.86
N ALA A 477 25.16 -21.21 -38.78
CA ALA A 477 24.92 -20.47 -40.02
C ALA A 477 23.80 -21.12 -40.86
N ALA A 478 23.80 -22.45 -40.99
CA ALA A 478 22.79 -23.18 -41.73
C ALA A 478 21.40 -23.10 -41.06
N GLN A 479 21.32 -23.19 -39.73
CA GLN A 479 20.05 -23.09 -39.00
C GLN A 479 19.45 -21.68 -38.99
N LEU A 480 20.30 -20.64 -38.97
CA LEU A 480 19.86 -19.25 -38.94
C LEU A 480 19.76 -18.62 -40.34
N PHE A 481 20.06 -19.39 -41.41
CA PHE A 481 20.13 -18.90 -42.79
C PHE A 481 21.07 -17.69 -42.96
N LEU A 482 22.22 -17.74 -42.28
CA LEU A 482 23.25 -16.69 -42.29
C LEU A 482 24.58 -17.23 -42.83
N SER A 483 25.52 -16.35 -43.16
CA SER A 483 26.88 -16.78 -43.52
C SER A 483 27.69 -17.15 -42.26
N PRO A 484 28.64 -18.11 -42.33
CA PRO A 484 29.56 -18.37 -41.21
C PRO A 484 30.31 -17.12 -40.73
N ARG A 485 30.61 -16.20 -41.65
CA ARG A 485 31.25 -14.91 -41.34
C ARG A 485 30.36 -13.99 -40.50
N THR A 486 29.04 -14.06 -40.69
CA THR A 486 28.05 -13.34 -39.89
C THR A 486 27.98 -13.94 -38.47
N ILE A 487 28.09 -15.26 -38.34
CA ILE A 487 28.18 -15.94 -37.04
C ILE A 487 29.46 -15.52 -36.29
N ASP A 488 30.61 -15.45 -36.97
CA ASP A 488 31.86 -14.97 -36.37
C ASP A 488 31.78 -13.51 -35.88
N PHE A 489 30.97 -12.69 -36.55
CA PHE A 489 30.72 -11.31 -36.13
C PHE A 489 29.87 -11.25 -34.87
N HIS A 490 28.74 -11.97 -34.83
CA HIS A 490 27.90 -12.03 -33.63
C HIS A 490 28.62 -12.64 -32.44
N LEU A 491 29.43 -13.69 -32.65
CA LEU A 491 30.23 -14.30 -31.59
C LEU A 491 31.28 -13.37 -30.99
N ARG A 492 31.95 -12.56 -31.83
CA ARG A 492 32.89 -11.53 -31.33
C ARG A 492 32.17 -10.51 -30.45
N ASN A 493 30.97 -10.09 -30.84
CA ASN A 493 30.17 -9.18 -30.03
C ASN A 493 29.70 -9.85 -28.74
N VAL A 494 29.24 -11.10 -28.79
CA VAL A 494 28.85 -11.89 -27.61
C VAL A 494 30.02 -12.07 -26.64
N PHE A 495 31.22 -12.41 -27.13
CA PHE A 495 32.42 -12.54 -26.28
C PHE A 495 32.80 -11.23 -25.61
N THR A 496 32.77 -10.14 -26.37
CA THR A 496 33.04 -8.79 -25.86
C THR A 496 32.00 -8.38 -24.81
N LYS A 497 30.73 -8.73 -25.06
CA LYS A 497 29.60 -8.39 -24.20
C LYS A 497 29.56 -9.21 -22.91
N LEU A 498 29.81 -10.51 -22.99
CA LEU A 498 29.79 -11.42 -21.84
C LEU A 498 31.15 -11.53 -21.11
N GLY A 499 32.20 -10.87 -21.62
CA GLY A 499 33.52 -10.89 -21.01
C GLY A 499 34.24 -12.25 -21.07
N VAL A 500 33.89 -13.09 -22.03
CA VAL A 500 34.48 -14.43 -22.20
C VAL A 500 35.51 -14.44 -23.33
N ALA A 501 36.63 -15.14 -23.14
CA ALA A 501 37.75 -15.16 -24.08
C ALA A 501 37.67 -16.34 -25.07
N SER A 502 36.79 -17.31 -24.81
CA SER A 502 36.71 -18.52 -25.63
C SER A 502 35.31 -19.11 -25.71
N ARG A 503 35.11 -19.92 -26.74
CA ARG A 503 33.88 -20.71 -26.94
C ARG A 503 33.60 -21.65 -25.76
N THR A 504 34.63 -22.29 -25.22
CA THR A 504 34.53 -23.17 -24.05
C THR A 504 34.06 -22.39 -22.81
N GLU A 505 34.55 -21.16 -22.65
CA GLU A 505 34.15 -20.28 -21.56
C GLU A 505 32.71 -19.76 -21.74
N LEU A 506 32.29 -19.45 -22.97
CA LEU A 506 30.89 -19.12 -23.28
C LEU A 506 29.94 -20.26 -22.89
N THR A 507 30.26 -21.52 -23.27
CA THR A 507 29.44 -22.68 -22.90
C THR A 507 29.31 -22.84 -21.38
N ARG A 508 30.41 -22.65 -20.63
CA ARG A 508 30.42 -22.71 -19.16
C ARG A 508 29.57 -21.60 -18.51
N THR A 509 29.63 -20.39 -19.07
CA THR A 509 28.85 -19.25 -18.59
C THR A 509 27.35 -19.41 -18.83
N LEU A 510 26.94 -20.11 -19.89
CA LEU A 510 25.53 -20.38 -20.20
C LEU A 510 24.95 -21.62 -19.50
N THR A 511 25.78 -22.48 -18.93
CA THR A 511 25.38 -23.73 -18.23
C THR A 511 25.49 -23.65 -16.71
N SER A 512 25.96 -22.52 -16.17
CA SER A 512 25.93 -22.27 -14.72
C SER A 512 24.53 -21.76 -14.33
N PRO A 513 23.89 -22.31 -13.27
CA PRO A 513 22.53 -21.95 -12.87
C PRO A 513 22.38 -20.50 -12.40
#